data_AF-A0A8T5U3B3-F1
#
_entry.id   AF-A0A8T5U3B3-F1
#
_cell.length_a   1.000
_cell.length_b   1.000
_cell.length_c   1.000
_cell.angle_alpha   90.00
_cell.angle_beta   90.00
_cell.angle_gamma   90.00
#
_symmetry.space_group_name_H-M   'P 1'
#
loop_
_entity.id
_entity.type
_entity.pdbx_description
1 polymer ?
#
loop_
_entity_poly.entity_id
_entity_poly.type
_entity_poly.pdbx_seq_one_letter_code
_entity_poly.pdbx_strand_id
1 'polypeptide(L)'
;MDTSFHSTNYNSSDVDFKTAVLQGQASDKGLYMLNKIPHLTENTIDSFKNMDFNDIAIKIISEFIGNLVSTDKIQQIVKSALNFKVPIEEIAANNYLCYLDRGPTCSFK
;
A
#
# COMPACT_ATOMS: atom_id res chain seq x y z
N MET A 1 -11.24 -12.39 -3.33
CA MET A 1 -10.30 -12.98 -4.29
C MET A 1 -9.06 -13.32 -3.50
N ASP A 2 -8.48 -14.50 -3.70
CA ASP A 2 -7.22 -14.85 -3.06
C ASP A 2 -6.08 -14.15 -3.82
N THR A 3 -5.38 -13.26 -3.14
CA THR A 3 -4.28 -12.50 -3.71
C THR A 3 -3.07 -13.41 -3.91
N SER A 4 -2.59 -13.51 -5.17
CA SER A 4 -1.42 -14.32 -5.55
C SER A 4 -0.33 -13.46 -6.19
N PHE A 5 0.92 -13.85 -5.97
CA PHE A 5 2.12 -13.15 -6.39
C PHE A 5 3.01 -14.08 -7.23
N HIS A 6 3.58 -13.55 -8.31
CA HIS A 6 4.62 -14.21 -9.12
C HIS A 6 5.97 -13.55 -8.86
N SER A 7 7.04 -14.29 -9.14
CA SER A 7 8.37 -13.68 -9.28
C SER A 7 8.48 -12.94 -10.61
N THR A 8 9.12 -11.77 -10.62
CA THR A 8 9.48 -11.05 -11.85
C THR A 8 10.38 -11.85 -12.81
N ASN A 9 11.05 -12.90 -12.33
CA ASN A 9 11.86 -13.80 -13.16
C ASN A 9 11.06 -14.97 -13.73
N TYR A 10 9.82 -15.19 -13.26
CA TYR A 10 8.92 -16.28 -13.67
C TYR A 10 9.55 -17.68 -13.60
N ASN A 11 10.53 -17.88 -12.71
CA ASN A 11 11.26 -19.15 -12.55
C ASN A 11 11.10 -19.72 -11.14
N SER A 12 9.96 -19.42 -10.52
CA SER A 12 9.51 -19.95 -9.23
C SER A 12 7.99 -20.03 -9.24
N SER A 13 7.42 -20.86 -8.38
CA SER A 13 5.97 -20.97 -8.23
C SER A 13 5.38 -19.69 -7.64
N ASP A 14 4.16 -19.38 -8.04
CA ASP A 14 3.37 -18.34 -7.42
C ASP A 14 3.17 -18.62 -5.93
N VAL A 15 3.07 -17.55 -5.15
CA VAL A 15 2.92 -17.61 -3.69
C VAL A 15 1.80 -16.70 -3.21
N ASP A 16 1.29 -16.98 -2.01
CA ASP A 16 0.34 -16.09 -1.34
C ASP A 16 1.04 -14.84 -0.76
N PHE A 17 0.25 -13.85 -0.36
CA PHE A 17 0.74 -12.62 0.26
C PHE A 17 1.62 -12.88 1.50
N LYS A 18 1.22 -13.83 2.36
CA LYS A 18 1.96 -14.13 3.59
C LYS A 18 3.38 -14.62 3.27
N THR A 19 3.50 -15.51 2.29
CA THR A 19 4.77 -16.03 1.82
C THR A 19 5.59 -14.92 1.18
N ALA A 20 4.99 -14.11 0.30
CA ALA A 20 5.69 -13.00 -0.35
C ALA A 20 6.28 -12.00 0.66
N VAL A 21 5.50 -11.61 1.69
CA VAL A 21 5.93 -10.68 2.74
C VAL A 21 7.03 -11.28 3.63
N LEU A 22 6.91 -12.54 4.04
CA LEU A 22 7.87 -13.18 4.94
C LEU A 22 9.19 -13.56 4.25
N GLN A 23 9.14 -13.95 2.97
CA GLN A 23 10.34 -14.30 2.21
C GLN A 23 11.07 -13.05 1.69
N GLY A 24 10.35 -11.98 1.38
CA GLY A 24 10.89 -10.71 0.87
C GLY A 24 11.39 -10.80 -0.58
N GLN A 25 12.30 -11.73 -0.88
CA GLN A 25 12.80 -12.02 -2.22
C GLN A 25 12.33 -13.40 -2.69
N ALA A 26 11.97 -13.52 -3.97
CA ALA A 26 11.59 -14.81 -4.54
C ALA A 26 12.78 -15.79 -4.60
N SER A 27 12.49 -17.09 -4.60
CA SER A 27 13.52 -18.14 -4.57
C SER A 27 14.43 -18.15 -5.81
N ASP A 28 13.95 -17.59 -6.92
CA ASP A 28 14.71 -17.38 -8.17
C ASP A 28 15.42 -16.01 -8.21
N LYS A 29 15.52 -15.33 -7.06
CA LYS A 29 16.14 -14.00 -6.87
C LYS A 29 15.39 -12.84 -7.53
N GLY A 30 14.20 -13.07 -8.09
CA GLY A 30 13.31 -12.01 -8.55
C GLY A 30 12.60 -11.29 -7.39
N LEU A 31 11.76 -10.33 -7.74
CA LEU A 31 10.87 -9.64 -6.81
C LEU A 31 9.46 -10.23 -6.90
N TYR A 32 8.71 -10.19 -5.81
CA TYR A 32 7.29 -10.56 -5.83
C TYR A 32 6.44 -9.42 -6.40
N MET A 33 5.60 -9.75 -7.38
CA MET A 33 4.62 -8.86 -7.99
C MET A 33 3.24 -9.51 -7.97
N LEU A 34 2.19 -8.70 -7.81
CA LEU A 34 0.81 -9.17 -7.87
C LEU A 34 0.48 -9.74 -9.25
N ASN A 35 -0.16 -10.90 -9.29
CA ASN A 35 -0.68 -11.46 -10.55
C ASN A 35 -1.78 -10.58 -11.17
N LYS A 36 -2.54 -9.90 -10.31
CA LYS A 36 -3.59 -8.98 -10.72
C LYS A 36 -3.53 -7.73 -9.85
N ILE A 37 -3.26 -6.59 -10.48
CA ILE A 37 -3.35 -5.29 -9.82
C ILE A 37 -4.84 -4.97 -9.62
N PRO A 38 -5.29 -4.70 -8.39
CA PRO A 38 -6.67 -4.29 -8.14
C PRO A 38 -7.01 -3.00 -8.90
N HIS A 39 -8.22 -2.94 -9.45
CA HIS A 39 -8.70 -1.76 -10.16
C HIS A 39 -9.61 -0.95 -9.24
N LEU A 40 -9.26 0.31 -9.00
CA LEU A 40 -10.11 1.26 -8.29
C LEU A 40 -10.97 2.00 -9.32
N THR A 41 -12.29 2.00 -9.11
CA THR A 41 -13.22 2.74 -9.96
C THR A 41 -13.01 4.25 -9.82
N GLU A 42 -13.39 5.02 -10.85
CA GLU A 42 -13.37 6.49 -10.80
C GLU A 42 -14.14 7.03 -9.59
N ASN A 43 -15.33 6.48 -9.31
CA ASN A 43 -16.13 6.84 -8.14
C ASN A 43 -15.37 6.60 -6.82
N THR A 44 -14.61 5.50 -6.73
CA THR A 44 -13.77 5.22 -5.55
C THR A 44 -12.69 6.29 -5.41
N ILE A 45 -11.99 6.62 -6.49
CA ILE A 45 -10.93 7.62 -6.50
C ILE A 45 -11.48 9.01 -6.14
N ASP A 46 -12.63 9.38 -6.70
CA ASP A 46 -13.28 10.66 -6.40
C ASP A 46 -13.71 10.78 -4.94
N SER A 47 -14.11 9.66 -4.30
CA SER A 47 -14.45 9.65 -2.88
C SER A 47 -13.26 10.02 -1.97
N PHE A 48 -12.03 9.81 -2.43
CA PHE A 48 -10.82 10.09 -1.65
C PHE A 48 -10.61 11.58 -1.35
N LYS A 49 -11.19 12.47 -2.17
CA LYS A 49 -11.11 13.93 -1.95
C LYS A 49 -11.67 14.35 -0.59
N ASN A 50 -12.57 13.55 -0.02
CA ASN A 50 -13.27 13.84 1.24
C ASN A 50 -12.88 12.86 2.36
N MET A 51 -11.83 12.06 2.18
CA MET A 51 -11.38 11.07 3.16
C MET A 51 -10.09 11.51 3.85
N ASP A 52 -9.94 11.10 5.11
CA ASP A 52 -8.67 11.24 5.82
C ASP A 52 -7.61 10.29 5.25
N PHE A 53 -6.35 10.68 5.38
CA PHE A 53 -5.19 9.91 4.88
C PHE A 53 -5.21 8.43 5.31
N ASN A 54 -5.54 8.17 6.57
CA ASN A 54 -5.62 6.81 7.11
C ASN A 54 -6.77 6.01 6.48
N ASP A 55 -7.91 6.63 6.21
CA ASP A 55 -9.06 5.95 5.60
C ASP A 55 -8.77 5.60 4.13
N ILE A 56 -8.11 6.49 3.40
CA ILE A 56 -7.60 6.22 2.05
C ILE A 56 -6.63 5.03 2.09
N ALA A 57 -5.67 5.04 3.02
CA ALA A 57 -4.70 3.95 3.18
C ALA A 57 -5.38 2.62 3.50
N ILE A 58 -6.35 2.59 4.41
CA ILE A 58 -7.13 1.40 4.74
C ILE A 58 -7.86 0.88 3.49
N LYS A 59 -8.52 1.77 2.73
CA LYS A 59 -9.25 1.40 1.52
C LYS A 59 -8.32 0.77 0.47
N ILE A 60 -7.20 1.44 0.16
CA ILE A 60 -6.23 0.95 -0.84
C ILE A 60 -5.61 -0.37 -0.40
N ILE A 61 -5.09 -0.45 0.84
CA ILE A 61 -4.43 -1.66 1.33
C ILE A 61 -5.38 -2.85 1.35
N SER A 62 -6.66 -2.65 1.70
CA SER A 62 -7.66 -3.72 1.73
C SER A 62 -7.91 -4.34 0.35
N GLU A 63 -7.83 -3.55 -0.73
CA GLU A 63 -7.97 -4.07 -2.10
C GLU A 63 -6.78 -4.97 -2.51
N PHE A 64 -5.58 -4.69 -1.97
CA PHE A 64 -4.36 -5.45 -2.28
C PHE A 64 -4.25 -6.73 -1.45
N ILE A 65 -4.59 -6.66 -0.16
CA ILE A 65 -4.47 -7.79 0.78
C ILE A 65 -5.71 -8.71 0.74
N GLY A 66 -6.85 -8.21 0.24
CA GLY A 66 -8.10 -8.96 0.21
C GLY A 66 -8.55 -9.38 1.62
N ASN A 67 -9.01 -10.62 1.77
CA ASN A 67 -9.57 -11.14 3.03
C ASN A 67 -8.52 -11.77 3.96
N LEU A 68 -7.23 -11.63 3.66
CA LEU A 68 -6.16 -12.27 4.44
C LEU A 68 -5.99 -11.67 5.84
N VAL A 69 -6.32 -10.39 5.98
CA VAL A 69 -6.29 -9.67 7.25
C VAL A 69 -7.66 -9.02 7.45
N SER A 70 -8.28 -9.25 8.61
CA SER A 70 -9.57 -8.63 8.94
C SER A 70 -9.46 -7.10 8.91
N THR A 71 -10.52 -6.42 8.47
CA THR A 71 -10.58 -4.95 8.39
C THR A 71 -10.15 -4.26 9.69
N ASP A 72 -10.60 -4.75 10.85
CA ASP A 72 -10.22 -4.19 12.16
C ASP A 72 -8.70 -4.22 12.41
N LYS A 73 -8.03 -5.30 12.00
CA LYS A 73 -6.58 -5.43 12.10
C LYS A 73 -5.86 -4.50 11.12
N ILE A 74 -6.37 -4.36 9.89
CA ILE A 74 -5.82 -3.39 8.92
C ILE A 74 -5.92 -1.97 9.50
N GLN A 75 -7.08 -1.60 10.07
CA GLN A 75 -7.27 -0.30 10.70
C GLN A 75 -6.28 -0.06 11.84
N GLN A 76 -6.07 -1.05 12.72
CA GLN A 76 -5.09 -0.96 13.80
C GLN A 76 -3.66 -0.78 13.28
N ILE A 77 -3.26 -1.58 12.29
CA ILE A 77 -1.92 -1.51 11.68
C ILE A 77 -1.72 -0.14 11.04
N VAL A 78 -2.67 0.32 10.21
CA VAL A 78 -2.56 1.61 9.51
C VAL A 78 -2.49 2.77 10.50
N LYS A 79 -3.38 2.83 11.49
CA LYS A 79 -3.37 3.90 12.50
C LYS A 79 -2.10 3.90 13.34
N SER A 80 -1.51 2.72 13.59
CA SER A 80 -0.24 2.60 14.31
C SER A 80 0.96 3.00 13.45
N ALA A 81 0.97 2.65 12.16
CA ALA A 81 2.09 2.87 11.26
C ALA A 81 2.12 4.31 10.70
N LEU A 82 0.94 4.88 10.43
CA LEU A 82 0.75 6.21 9.84
C LEU A 82 0.20 7.18 10.90
N ASN A 83 0.85 7.21 12.06
CA ASN A 83 0.47 8.05 13.20
C ASN A 83 1.04 9.48 13.14
N PHE A 84 1.41 9.94 11.94
CA PHE A 84 1.97 11.26 11.67
C PHE A 84 1.26 11.90 10.47
N LYS A 85 1.40 13.21 10.31
CA LYS A 85 0.79 13.96 9.20
C LYS A 85 1.64 13.88 7.94
N VAL A 86 1.01 13.83 6.78
CA VAL A 86 1.65 13.95 5.46
C VAL A 86 1.11 15.21 4.76
N PRO A 87 1.58 16.42 5.13
CA PRO A 87 1.06 17.65 4.55
C PRO A 87 1.47 17.80 3.08
N ILE A 88 0.58 18.42 2.31
CA ILE A 88 0.85 18.87 0.93
C ILE A 88 0.68 20.38 0.93
N GLU A 89 1.74 21.11 0.56
CA GLU A 89 1.75 22.58 0.59
C GLU A 89 2.11 23.13 -0.79
N GLU A 90 1.43 24.20 -1.21
CA GLU A 90 1.81 24.93 -2.41
C GLU A 90 3.05 25.79 -2.10
N ILE A 91 4.14 25.55 -2.82
CA ILE A 91 5.43 26.24 -2.63
C ILE A 91 5.67 27.33 -3.69
N ALA A 92 4.96 27.24 -4.82
CA ALA A 92 4.89 28.25 -5.88
C ALA A 92 3.64 27.97 -6.73
N ALA A 93 3.27 28.90 -7.62
CA ALA A 93 2.08 28.73 -8.47
C ALA A 93 2.09 27.36 -9.18
N ASN A 94 1.08 26.54 -8.88
CA ASN A 94 0.93 25.16 -9.38
C ASN A 94 2.08 24.19 -9.04
N ASN A 95 2.89 24.48 -8.01
CA ASN A 95 3.96 23.61 -7.52
C ASN A 95 3.68 23.24 -6.07
N TYR A 96 3.62 21.94 -5.79
CA TYR A 96 3.27 21.42 -4.48
C TYR A 96 4.38 20.52 -3.93
N LEU A 97 4.62 20.62 -2.63
CA LEU A 97 5.52 19.73 -1.89
C LEU A 97 4.71 18.82 -0.98
N CYS A 98 4.89 17.51 -1.16
CA CYS A 98 4.37 16.48 -0.26
C CYS A 98 5.45 16.11 0.76
N TYR A 99 5.21 16.42 2.03
CA TYR A 99 6.15 16.15 3.10
C TYR A 99 6.02 14.71 3.58
N LEU A 100 6.94 13.85 3.14
CA LEU A 100 7.05 12.45 3.54
C LEU A 100 8.04 12.24 4.70
N ASP A 101 8.52 13.30 5.32
CA ASP A 101 9.60 13.31 6.31
C ASP A 101 9.11 13.58 7.74
N ARG A 102 7.81 13.47 7.99
CA ARG A 102 7.20 13.79 9.30
C ARG A 102 7.08 12.60 10.24
N GLY A 103 7.58 11.45 9.80
CA GLY A 103 7.70 10.24 10.61
C GLY A 103 8.89 10.28 11.58
N PRO A 104 9.08 9.20 12.37
CA PRO A 104 10.04 9.15 13.46
C PRO A 104 11.52 9.25 13.04
N THR A 105 11.82 8.96 11.77
CA THR A 105 13.19 8.93 11.21
C THR A 105 13.52 10.18 10.38
N CYS A 106 12.58 11.13 10.27
CA CYS A 106 12.69 12.31 9.39
C CYS A 106 12.99 11.95 7.93
N SER A 107 12.47 10.82 7.46
CA SER A 107 12.64 10.35 6.08
C SER A 107 11.35 9.66 5.61
N PHE A 108 11.23 9.43 4.31
CA PHE A 108 10.07 8.72 3.73
C PHE A 108 10.01 7.23 4.08
N LYS A 109 11.12 6.65 4.56
CA LYS A 109 11.19 5.26 5.02
C LYS A 109 10.80 5.18 6.50
#